data_AF-A0A1B8T7G1-F1
#
_entry.id   AF-A0A1B8T7G1-F1
#
_cell.length_a   1.000
_cell.length_b   1.000
_cell.length_c   1.000
_cell.angle_alpha   90.00
_cell.angle_beta   90.00
_cell.angle_gamma   90.00
#
_symmetry.space_group_name_H-M   'P 1'
#
loop_
_entity.id
_entity.type
_entity.pdbx_description
1 polymer ?
#
loop_
_entity_poly.entity_id
_entity_poly.type
_entity_poly.pdbx_seq_one_letter_code
_entity_poly.pdbx_strand_id
1 'polypeptide(L)'
;MPSERGFYLIEVMVAVMLTSVGLLGMLALQARSISYAHDSQQRQNAILLAADLARSMQANREGLVREGKLRDDAAFLVAKGSAFPSLGSGASCVTSGLGASDRIRRELACWTAQVQRRLVTDDELLKDSTFICATRDGKSCASGSKQPLLLIQLAWHSRNCRNGSPTVAEDADSACLSADADGGVERYRLSFQP
;
A
#
# COMPACT_ATOMS: atom_id res chain seq x y z
N MET A 1 -55.47 -49.13 -2.07
CA MET A 1 -54.53 -48.22 -1.38
C MET A 1 -53.35 -48.04 -2.32
N PRO A 2 -53.20 -46.89 -3.00
CA PRO A 2 -52.19 -46.74 -4.03
C PRO A 2 -50.79 -46.70 -3.41
N SER A 3 -49.85 -47.32 -4.11
CA SER A 3 -48.47 -47.60 -3.73
C SER A 3 -47.56 -46.41 -3.98
N GLU A 4 -47.36 -45.57 -2.97
CA GLU A 4 -46.50 -44.37 -3.02
C GLU A 4 -45.08 -44.59 -2.48
N ARG A 5 -44.26 -45.45 -3.10
CA ARG A 5 -42.89 -45.71 -2.57
C ARG A 5 -41.74 -45.77 -3.59
N GLY A 6 -41.96 -45.34 -4.83
CA GLY A 6 -40.91 -45.36 -5.87
C GLY A 6 -40.28 -44.02 -6.26
N PHE A 7 -40.93 -42.88 -5.95
CA PHE A 7 -40.57 -41.58 -6.53
C PHE A 7 -39.75 -40.67 -5.60
N TYR A 8 -39.72 -40.95 -4.29
CA TYR A 8 -39.01 -40.12 -3.30
C TYR A 8 -37.48 -40.16 -3.44
N LEU A 9 -36.90 -41.28 -3.90
CA LEU A 9 -35.44 -41.44 -3.96
C LEU A 9 -34.83 -40.61 -5.10
N ILE A 10 -35.50 -40.54 -6.26
CA ILE A 10 -35.06 -39.70 -7.38
C ILE A 10 -35.29 -38.22 -7.10
N GLU A 11 -36.36 -37.86 -6.38
CA GLU A 11 -36.65 -36.48 -5.97
C GLU A 11 -35.55 -35.92 -5.04
N VAL A 12 -35.13 -36.71 -4.05
CA VAL A 12 -34.03 -36.32 -3.15
C VAL A 12 -32.71 -36.24 -3.90
N MET A 13 -32.42 -37.16 -4.83
CA MET A 13 -31.20 -37.08 -5.64
C MET A 13 -31.15 -35.83 -6.52
N VAL A 14 -32.28 -35.47 -7.14
CA VAL A 14 -32.38 -34.23 -7.93
C VAL A 14 -32.27 -33.00 -7.03
N ALA A 15 -32.90 -33.00 -5.84
CA ALA A 15 -32.77 -31.91 -4.88
C ALA A 15 -31.32 -31.73 -4.40
N VAL A 16 -30.61 -32.81 -4.09
CA VAL A 16 -29.19 -32.78 -3.72
C VAL A 16 -28.33 -32.32 -4.90
N MET A 17 -28.64 -32.73 -6.13
CA MET A 17 -27.92 -32.26 -7.33
C MET A 17 -28.09 -30.76 -7.54
N LEU A 18 -29.33 -30.26 -7.49
CA LEU A 18 -29.64 -28.84 -7.67
C LEU A 18 -29.03 -27.98 -6.56
N THR A 19 -29.13 -28.41 -5.30
CA THR A 19 -28.53 -27.70 -4.15
C THR A 19 -27.00 -27.68 -4.24
N SER A 20 -26.37 -28.78 -4.66
CA SER A 20 -24.92 -28.84 -4.88
C SER A 20 -24.46 -27.87 -5.98
N VAL A 21 -25.17 -27.83 -7.11
CA VAL A 21 -24.88 -26.88 -8.21
C VAL A 21 -25.08 -25.44 -7.75
N GLY A 22 -26.16 -25.17 -7.00
CA GLY A 22 -26.43 -23.84 -6.42
C GLY A 22 -25.33 -23.37 -5.47
N LEU A 23 -24.83 -24.27 -4.59
CA LEU A 23 -23.76 -23.95 -3.66
C LEU A 23 -22.43 -23.68 -4.38
N LEU A 24 -22.08 -24.48 -5.39
CA LEU A 24 -20.88 -24.25 -6.21
C LEU A 24 -20.96 -22.90 -6.96
N GLY A 25 -22.13 -22.55 -7.48
CA GLY A 25 -22.37 -21.25 -8.11
C GLY A 25 -22.15 -20.08 -7.15
N MET A 26 -22.67 -20.18 -5.92
CA MET A 26 -22.49 -19.17 -4.89
C MET A 26 -21.02 -19.02 -4.46
N LEU A 27 -20.32 -20.15 -4.27
CA LEU A 27 -18.89 -20.15 -3.91
C LEU A 27 -18.03 -19.49 -5.01
N ALA A 28 -18.34 -19.73 -6.29
CA ALA A 28 -17.64 -19.09 -7.41
C ALA A 28 -17.82 -17.57 -7.41
N LEU A 29 -19.00 -17.07 -7.09
CA LEU A 29 -19.27 -15.63 -6.94
C LEU A 29 -18.54 -15.05 -5.73
N GLN A 30 -18.56 -15.76 -4.59
CA GLN A 30 -17.88 -15.32 -3.37
C GLN A 30 -16.37 -15.21 -3.56
N ALA A 31 -15.75 -16.17 -4.29
CA ALA A 31 -14.33 -16.14 -4.61
C ALA A 31 -13.92 -14.89 -5.42
N ARG A 32 -14.75 -14.49 -6.39
CA ARG A 32 -14.53 -13.25 -7.16
C ARG A 32 -14.65 -12.00 -6.29
N SER A 33 -15.66 -11.96 -5.41
CA SER A 33 -15.85 -10.84 -4.47
C SER A 33 -14.65 -10.65 -3.54
N ILE A 34 -14.11 -11.75 -2.99
CA ILE A 34 -12.92 -11.71 -2.12
C ILE A 34 -11.71 -11.10 -2.84
N SER A 35 -11.52 -11.43 -4.12
CA SER A 35 -10.40 -10.91 -4.92
C SER A 35 -10.48 -9.39 -5.07
N TYR A 36 -11.68 -8.84 -5.33
CA TYR A 36 -11.88 -7.40 -5.43
C TYR A 36 -11.73 -6.68 -4.07
N ALA A 37 -12.24 -7.30 -3.00
CA ALA A 37 -12.10 -6.75 -1.65
C ALA A 37 -10.64 -6.63 -1.22
N HIS A 38 -9.81 -7.62 -1.56
CA HIS A 38 -8.39 -7.61 -1.22
C HIS A 38 -7.63 -6.44 -1.89
N ASP A 39 -7.93 -6.13 -3.15
CA ASP A 39 -7.28 -5.00 -3.84
C ASP A 39 -7.66 -3.64 -3.22
N SER A 40 -8.96 -3.43 -2.97
CA SER A 40 -9.43 -2.23 -2.27
C SER A 40 -8.78 -2.07 -0.90
N GLN A 41 -8.52 -3.18 -0.19
CA GLN A 41 -7.84 -3.17 1.09
C GLN A 41 -6.37 -2.74 0.97
N GLN A 42 -5.65 -3.18 -0.07
CA GLN A 42 -4.25 -2.78 -0.31
C GLN A 42 -4.13 -1.27 -0.53
N ARG A 43 -4.99 -0.70 -1.38
CA ARG A 43 -5.03 0.75 -1.61
C ARG A 43 -5.38 1.51 -0.32
N GLN A 44 -6.35 1.04 0.44
CA GLN A 44 -6.71 1.65 1.72
C GLN A 44 -5.55 1.62 2.72
N ASN A 45 -4.82 0.50 2.79
CA ASN A 45 -3.61 0.40 3.62
C ASN A 45 -2.55 1.41 3.20
N ALA A 46 -2.31 1.59 1.89
CA ALA A 46 -1.35 2.56 1.38
C ALA A 46 -1.73 4.00 1.76
N ILE A 47 -3.01 4.38 1.62
CA ILE A 47 -3.52 5.69 2.03
C ILE A 47 -3.29 5.93 3.52
N LEU A 48 -3.66 4.95 4.36
CA LEU A 48 -3.48 5.05 5.81
C LEU A 48 -2.00 5.14 6.21
N LEU A 49 -1.13 4.35 5.58
CA LEU A 49 0.31 4.34 5.86
C LEU A 49 0.98 5.67 5.44
N ALA A 50 0.59 6.24 4.31
CA ALA A 50 1.09 7.54 3.87
C ALA A 50 0.60 8.68 4.78
N ALA A 51 -0.69 8.66 5.17
CA ALA A 51 -1.27 9.64 6.08
C ALA A 51 -0.66 9.53 7.50
N ASP A 52 -0.37 8.32 7.97
CA ASP A 52 0.28 8.10 9.25
C ASP A 52 1.69 8.69 9.29
N LEU A 53 2.47 8.43 8.23
CA LEU A 53 3.80 9.00 8.09
C LEU A 53 3.76 10.53 7.95
N ALA A 54 2.82 11.08 7.19
CA ALA A 54 2.67 12.53 7.05
C ALA A 54 2.36 13.20 8.40
N ARG A 55 1.49 12.59 9.21
CA ARG A 55 1.20 13.07 10.58
C ARG A 55 2.42 12.96 11.50
N SER A 56 3.18 11.88 11.41
CA SER A 56 4.45 11.72 12.12
C SER A 56 5.46 12.82 11.75
N MET A 57 5.59 13.14 10.46
CA MET A 57 6.45 14.22 9.98
C MET A 57 5.99 15.59 10.48
N GLN A 58 4.67 15.86 10.47
CA GLN A 58 4.10 17.08 11.05
C GLN A 58 4.36 17.18 12.56
N ALA A 59 4.28 16.06 13.29
CA ALA A 59 4.57 16.03 14.73
C ALA A 59 6.06 16.24 15.06
N ASN A 60 6.96 15.89 14.14
CA ASN A 60 8.41 16.09 14.24
C ASN A 60 8.90 17.22 13.31
N ARG A 61 8.08 18.26 13.11
CA ARG A 61 8.35 19.37 12.17
C ARG A 61 9.70 20.04 12.42
N GLU A 62 10.14 20.15 13.67
CA GLU A 62 11.43 20.73 14.07
C GLU A 62 12.64 19.97 13.48
N GLY A 63 12.48 18.67 13.21
CA GLY A 63 13.47 17.82 12.55
C GLY A 63 13.46 17.95 11.02
N LEU A 64 12.47 18.63 10.44
CA LEU A 64 12.26 18.78 9.00
C LEU A 64 12.46 20.21 8.52
N VAL A 65 11.93 21.19 9.24
CA VAL A 65 11.83 22.59 8.80
C VAL A 65 12.49 23.51 9.82
N ARG A 66 13.36 24.39 9.33
CA ARG A 66 13.97 25.48 10.10
C ARG A 66 13.77 26.79 9.34
N GLU A 67 13.22 27.80 10.00
CA GLU A 67 12.94 29.13 9.39
C GLU A 67 12.07 29.03 8.12
N GLY A 68 11.10 28.12 8.12
CA GLY A 68 10.21 27.90 6.98
C GLY A 68 10.84 27.17 5.79
N LYS A 69 12.09 26.73 5.90
CA LYS A 69 12.83 25.99 4.87
C LYS A 69 13.09 24.56 5.30
N LEU A 70 13.04 23.64 4.35
CA LEU A 70 13.43 22.25 4.56
C LEU A 70 14.93 22.18 4.89
N ARG A 71 15.26 21.39 5.91
CA ARG A 71 16.63 21.14 6.35
C ARG A 71 17.38 20.24 5.36
N ASP A 72 18.69 20.43 5.25
CA ASP A 72 19.55 19.56 4.42
C ASP A 72 19.70 18.14 5.00
N ASP A 73 19.60 18.02 6.32
CA ASP A 73 19.75 16.79 7.09
C ASP A 73 18.40 16.17 7.50
N ALA A 74 17.33 16.47 6.76
CA ALA A 74 15.98 15.97 7.05
C ALA A 74 15.93 14.43 7.02
N ALA A 75 15.97 13.80 8.20
CA ALA A 75 16.13 12.35 8.38
C ALA A 75 14.93 11.48 7.91
N PHE A 76 13.84 12.11 7.48
CA PHE A 76 12.64 11.46 6.94
C PHE A 76 12.71 11.27 5.41
N LEU A 77 13.62 11.93 4.71
CA LEU A 77 13.71 11.86 3.26
C LEU A 77 14.42 10.58 2.82
N VAL A 78 13.82 9.90 1.85
CA VAL A 78 14.37 8.71 1.20
C VAL A 78 14.24 8.93 -0.29
N ALA A 79 15.36 9.21 -0.96
CA ALA A 79 15.38 9.44 -2.40
C ALA A 79 15.08 8.14 -3.15
N LYS A 80 14.47 8.26 -4.33
CA LYS A 80 14.27 7.12 -5.24
C LYS A 80 15.59 6.40 -5.49
N GLY A 81 15.58 5.07 -5.41
CA GLY A 81 16.78 4.23 -5.54
C GLY A 81 17.57 4.07 -4.24
N SER A 82 17.17 4.72 -3.14
CA SER A 82 17.80 4.55 -1.83
C SER A 82 17.10 3.45 -1.04
N ALA A 83 17.87 2.69 -0.27
CA ALA A 83 17.31 1.71 0.64
C ALA A 83 16.57 2.41 1.79
N PHE A 84 15.36 1.95 2.11
CA PHE A 84 14.67 2.37 3.32
C PHE A 84 15.38 1.80 4.57
N PRO A 85 15.38 2.53 5.69
CA PRO A 85 15.95 2.00 6.92
C PRO A 85 15.16 0.78 7.38
N SER A 86 15.86 -0.27 7.81
CA SER A 86 15.25 -1.46 8.39
C SER A 86 15.49 -1.50 9.90
N LEU A 87 14.60 -2.17 10.63
CA LEU A 87 14.74 -2.37 12.07
C LEU A 87 15.92 -3.32 12.42
N GLY A 88 16.41 -4.10 11.45
CA GLY A 88 17.29 -5.23 11.72
C GLY A 88 16.59 -6.34 12.53
N SER A 89 17.31 -7.40 12.86
CA SER A 89 16.78 -8.51 13.67
C SER A 89 16.69 -8.08 15.15
N GLY A 90 15.48 -8.02 15.68
CA GLY A 90 15.23 -7.88 17.13
C GLY A 90 15.04 -6.45 17.66
N ALA A 91 14.99 -5.42 16.80
CA ALA A 91 14.69 -4.06 17.26
C ALA A 91 13.18 -3.81 17.41
N SER A 92 12.81 -3.13 18.49
CA SER A 92 11.44 -2.71 18.81
C SER A 92 11.14 -1.31 18.26
N CYS A 93 9.85 -0.99 18.05
CA CYS A 93 9.38 0.34 17.65
C CYS A 93 9.35 1.39 18.75
N VAL A 94 10.03 1.12 19.86
CA VAL A 94 10.17 2.06 20.96
C VAL A 94 11.15 3.16 20.57
N THR A 95 10.70 4.40 20.72
CA THR A 95 11.48 5.63 20.49
C THR A 95 11.83 6.39 21.76
N SER A 96 11.30 5.94 22.92
CA SER A 96 11.58 6.58 24.20
C SER A 96 13.06 6.45 24.57
N GLY A 97 13.64 7.53 25.10
CA GLY A 97 15.05 7.58 25.49
C GLY A 97 16.05 7.74 24.33
N LEU A 98 15.59 7.78 23.07
CA LEU A 98 16.46 8.06 21.92
C LEU A 98 16.66 9.57 21.72
N GLY A 99 17.84 9.95 21.22
CA GLY A 99 18.06 11.30 20.70
C GLY A 99 17.17 11.59 19.47
N ALA A 100 16.95 12.86 19.15
CA ALA A 100 16.01 13.26 18.10
C ALA A 100 16.30 12.62 16.72
N SER A 101 17.56 12.55 16.31
CA SER A 101 17.98 11.91 15.06
C SER A 101 17.72 10.41 15.04
N ASP A 102 18.02 9.70 16.12
CA ASP A 102 17.83 8.26 16.23
C ASP A 102 16.37 7.88 16.37
N ARG A 103 15.56 8.74 17.01
CA ARG A 103 14.10 8.61 17.07
C ARG A 103 13.49 8.59 15.67
N ILE A 104 13.82 9.57 14.83
CA ILE A 104 13.28 9.67 13.46
C ILE A 104 13.71 8.45 12.64
N ARG A 105 14.98 8.06 12.72
CA ARG A 105 15.48 6.86 12.01
C ARG A 105 14.74 5.59 12.46
N ARG A 106 14.49 5.45 13.77
CA ARG A 106 13.74 4.32 14.34
C ARG A 106 12.29 4.33 13.88
N GLU A 107 11.65 5.49 13.88
CA GLU A 107 10.27 5.68 13.45
C GLU A 107 10.10 5.31 11.97
N LEU A 108 10.99 5.79 11.11
CA LEU A 108 10.97 5.46 9.68
C LEU A 108 11.25 3.97 9.43
N ALA A 109 12.14 3.34 10.21
CA ALA A 109 12.37 1.90 10.13
C ALA A 109 11.12 1.08 10.53
N CYS A 110 10.41 1.53 11.55
CA CYS A 110 9.15 0.93 11.99
C CYS A 110 8.04 1.07 10.97
N TRP A 111 7.92 2.26 10.39
CA TRP A 111 6.98 2.50 9.31
C TRP A 111 7.29 1.60 8.11
N THR A 112 8.56 1.47 7.71
CA THR A 112 9.00 0.58 6.62
C THR A 112 8.60 -0.88 6.91
N ALA A 113 8.80 -1.35 8.14
CA ALA A 113 8.38 -2.70 8.53
C ALA A 113 6.85 -2.88 8.53
N GLN A 114 6.07 -1.82 8.79
CA GLN A 114 4.60 -1.86 8.64
C GLN A 114 4.18 -1.91 7.17
N VAL A 115 4.85 -1.15 6.30
CA VAL A 115 4.64 -1.16 4.85
C VAL A 115 4.84 -2.56 4.30
N GLN A 116 5.98 -3.20 4.60
CA GLN A 116 6.28 -4.57 4.15
C GLN A 116 5.30 -5.63 4.68
N ARG A 117 4.68 -5.40 5.84
CA ARG A 117 3.68 -6.33 6.41
C ARG A 117 2.28 -6.15 5.86
N ARG A 118 1.91 -4.93 5.44
CA ARG A 118 0.54 -4.58 5.03
C ARG A 118 0.38 -4.48 3.52
N LEU A 119 1.46 -4.18 2.81
CA LEU A 119 1.50 -4.09 1.36
C LEU A 119 2.26 -5.26 0.77
N VAL A 120 1.83 -5.72 -0.41
CA VAL A 120 2.57 -6.73 -1.18
C VAL A 120 3.75 -6.04 -1.85
N THR A 121 4.88 -5.95 -1.15
CA THR A 121 6.11 -5.32 -1.65
C THR A 121 7.33 -6.09 -1.20
N ASP A 122 8.41 -5.94 -1.95
CA ASP A 122 9.74 -6.45 -1.65
C ASP A 122 10.75 -5.28 -1.55
N ASP A 123 11.98 -5.57 -1.15
CA ASP A 123 13.03 -4.55 -0.96
C ASP A 123 13.43 -3.85 -2.26
N GLU A 124 13.34 -4.53 -3.40
CA GLU A 124 13.66 -3.98 -4.73
C GLU A 124 12.57 -2.98 -5.16
N LEU A 125 11.30 -3.36 -5.05
CA LEU A 125 10.18 -2.48 -5.36
C LEU A 125 10.14 -1.25 -4.43
N LEU A 126 10.42 -1.44 -3.14
CA LEU A 126 10.53 -0.33 -2.19
C LEU A 126 11.62 0.65 -2.61
N LYS A 127 12.81 0.14 -2.92
CA LYS A 127 13.94 0.97 -3.33
C LYS A 127 13.64 1.73 -4.63
N ASP A 128 13.03 1.07 -5.61
CA ASP A 128 12.90 1.63 -6.96
C ASP A 128 11.67 2.51 -7.14
N SER A 129 10.58 2.20 -6.46
CA SER A 129 9.26 2.81 -6.70
C SER A 129 8.61 3.46 -5.48
N THR A 130 9.19 3.31 -4.29
CA THR A 130 8.76 4.04 -3.08
C THR A 130 9.78 5.11 -2.75
N PHE A 131 9.33 6.32 -2.40
CA PHE A 131 10.23 7.41 -2.03
C PHE A 131 9.52 8.46 -1.18
N ILE A 132 10.32 9.22 -0.45
CA ILE A 132 9.91 10.39 0.33
C ILE A 132 10.85 11.51 -0.04
N CYS A 133 10.36 12.51 -0.76
CA CYS A 133 11.21 13.57 -1.31
C CYS A 133 10.56 14.95 -1.16
N ALA A 134 11.39 15.99 -1.21
CA ALA A 134 10.90 17.34 -1.40
C ALA A 134 10.32 17.50 -2.81
N THR A 135 9.31 18.34 -2.96
CA THR A 135 8.67 18.65 -4.24
C THR A 135 8.39 20.15 -4.35
N ARG A 136 8.17 20.64 -5.58
CA ARG A 136 7.76 22.03 -5.84
C ARG A 136 6.34 22.13 -6.37
N ASP A 137 5.86 21.04 -6.97
CA ASP A 137 4.59 20.95 -7.70
C ASP A 137 3.62 19.94 -7.10
N GLY A 138 4.04 19.18 -6.08
CA GLY A 138 3.27 18.09 -5.48
C GLY A 138 3.30 16.79 -6.28
N LYS A 139 4.02 16.75 -7.41
CA LYS A 139 3.95 15.64 -8.38
C LYS A 139 5.29 14.96 -8.61
N SER A 140 6.37 15.73 -8.58
CA SER A 140 7.71 15.25 -8.89
C SER A 140 8.71 15.57 -7.78
N CYS A 141 9.72 14.72 -7.60
CA CYS A 141 10.79 14.99 -6.66
C CYS A 141 11.67 16.14 -7.17
N ALA A 142 11.93 17.11 -6.30
CA ALA A 142 12.81 18.24 -6.55
C ALA A 142 14.00 18.18 -5.59
N SER A 143 15.04 17.45 -5.97
CA SER A 143 16.29 17.36 -5.19
C SER A 143 16.87 18.75 -4.90
N GLY A 144 17.24 18.99 -3.64
CA GLY A 144 17.76 20.29 -3.19
C GLY A 144 16.70 21.39 -3.02
N SER A 145 15.40 21.08 -3.21
CA SER A 145 14.34 22.03 -2.90
C SER A 145 14.35 22.37 -1.41
N LYS A 146 14.36 23.66 -1.10
CA LYS A 146 14.21 24.19 0.26
C LYS A 146 12.75 24.43 0.64
N GLN A 147 11.82 24.23 -0.28
CA GLN A 147 10.40 24.34 0.03
C GLN A 147 10.01 23.20 0.95
N PRO A 148 9.22 23.46 2.01
CA PRO A 148 8.76 22.42 2.92
C PRO A 148 7.60 21.61 2.33
N LEU A 149 7.46 21.52 1.01
CA LEU A 149 6.45 20.67 0.40
C LEU A 149 7.07 19.28 0.16
N LEU A 150 6.46 18.25 0.71
CA LEU A 150 6.93 16.87 0.65
C LEU A 150 5.99 16.02 -0.20
N LEU A 151 6.56 15.02 -0.87
CA LEU A 151 5.86 14.01 -1.65
C LEU A 151 6.25 12.63 -1.12
N ILE A 152 5.24 11.85 -0.74
CA ILE A 152 5.36 10.44 -0.43
C ILE A 152 4.79 9.66 -1.61
N GLN A 153 5.54 8.70 -2.15
CA GLN A 153 5.03 7.69 -3.07
C GLN A 153 5.22 6.31 -2.45
N LEU A 154 4.14 5.53 -2.40
CA LEU A 154 4.17 4.11 -2.05
C LEU A 154 3.87 3.29 -3.30
N ALA A 155 4.52 2.14 -3.44
CA ALA A 155 4.27 1.19 -4.50
C ALA A 155 4.10 -0.23 -3.95
N TRP A 156 3.22 -1.00 -4.57
CA TRP A 156 2.97 -2.41 -4.23
C TRP A 156 2.54 -3.19 -5.46
N HIS A 157 2.70 -4.51 -5.43
CA HIS A 157 2.20 -5.41 -6.46
C HIS A 157 0.67 -5.52 -6.37
N SER A 158 -0.01 -5.28 -7.49
CA SER A 158 -1.47 -5.35 -7.61
C SER A 158 -1.89 -6.17 -8.82
N ARG A 159 -2.98 -6.93 -8.67
CA ARG A 159 -3.64 -7.68 -9.76
C ARG A 159 -4.58 -6.83 -10.61
N ASN A 160 -4.80 -5.58 -10.24
CA ASN A 160 -5.64 -4.64 -10.97
C ASN A 160 -4.88 -3.89 -12.08
N CYS A 161 -3.55 -3.87 -12.01
CA CYS A 161 -2.72 -3.35 -13.07
C CYS A 161 -2.46 -4.41 -14.14
N ARG A 162 -3.41 -4.58 -15.07
CA ARG A 162 -3.32 -5.54 -16.18
C ARG A 162 -3.06 -4.88 -17.53
N ASN A 163 -2.64 -5.64 -18.53
CA ASN A 163 -2.48 -5.15 -19.91
C ASN A 163 -3.64 -4.24 -20.34
N GLY A 164 -3.29 -3.02 -20.75
CA GLY A 164 -4.25 -1.96 -21.10
C GLY A 164 -4.58 -0.98 -19.97
N SER A 165 -4.17 -1.26 -18.73
CA SER A 165 -4.27 -0.28 -17.63
C SER A 165 -3.40 0.95 -17.92
N PRO A 166 -3.89 2.18 -17.67
CA PRO A 166 -3.12 3.38 -17.91
C PRO A 166 -1.94 3.47 -16.92
N THR A 167 -0.72 3.53 -17.44
CA THR A 167 0.52 3.63 -16.64
C THR A 167 1.10 5.03 -16.55
N VAL A 168 0.55 5.97 -17.33
CA VAL A 168 1.08 7.34 -17.50
C VAL A 168 0.15 8.40 -16.89
N ALA A 169 -0.79 8.01 -16.04
CA ALA A 169 -1.69 8.95 -15.37
C ALA A 169 -0.90 9.77 -14.33
N GLU A 170 -0.16 10.79 -14.79
CA GLU A 170 0.71 11.63 -13.96
C GLU A 170 -0.07 12.44 -12.92
N ASP A 171 -1.31 12.81 -13.23
CA ASP A 171 -2.17 13.65 -12.39
C ASP A 171 -3.03 12.89 -11.37
N ALA A 172 -3.02 11.55 -11.43
CA ALA A 172 -3.75 10.75 -10.45
C ALA A 172 -2.84 10.42 -9.25
N ASP A 173 -3.37 10.63 -8.04
CA ASP A 173 -2.71 10.21 -6.79
C ASP A 173 -2.42 8.72 -6.81
N SER A 174 -3.29 7.94 -7.44
CA SER A 174 -3.16 6.50 -7.58
C SER A 174 -3.25 6.05 -9.03
N ALA A 175 -2.28 5.25 -9.46
CA ALA A 175 -2.16 4.79 -10.84
C ALA A 175 -1.33 3.51 -10.89
N CYS A 176 -1.43 2.78 -11.99
CA CYS A 176 -0.48 1.72 -12.30
C CYS A 176 0.86 2.35 -12.72
N LEU A 177 1.97 1.84 -12.19
CA LEU A 177 3.33 2.14 -12.68
C LEU A 177 3.72 1.18 -13.80
N SER A 178 3.32 -0.09 -13.66
CA SER A 178 3.49 -1.13 -14.66
C SER A 178 2.22 -1.96 -14.72
N ALA A 179 2.00 -2.64 -15.85
CA ALA A 179 0.86 -3.51 -16.03
C ALA A 179 1.27 -4.68 -16.93
N ASP A 180 0.97 -5.91 -16.48
CA ASP A 180 1.28 -7.15 -17.20
C ASP A 180 0.03 -8.06 -17.25
N ALA A 181 0.13 -9.27 -17.81
CA ALA A 181 -0.99 -10.21 -17.88
C ALA A 181 -1.47 -10.67 -16.49
N ASP A 182 -0.53 -10.90 -15.56
CA ASP A 182 -0.81 -11.46 -14.22
C ASP A 182 -0.99 -10.41 -13.12
N GLY A 183 -0.74 -9.14 -13.43
CA GLY A 183 -0.73 -8.01 -12.50
C GLY A 183 0.45 -7.09 -12.77
N GLY A 184 0.59 -6.04 -11.99
CA GLY A 184 1.65 -5.05 -12.15
C GLY A 184 1.89 -4.31 -10.84
N VAL A 185 2.52 -3.14 -10.94
CA VAL A 185 2.78 -2.29 -9.79
C VAL A 185 1.76 -1.18 -9.75
N GLU A 186 1.06 -1.03 -8.63
CA GLU A 186 0.24 0.14 -8.34
C GLU A 186 1.00 1.09 -7.44
N ARG A 187 0.76 2.40 -7.60
CA ARG A 187 1.27 3.43 -6.71
C ARG A 187 0.17 4.25 -6.06
N TYR A 188 0.51 4.84 -4.93
CA TYR A 188 -0.24 5.93 -4.29
C TYR A 188 0.73 7.08 -3.96
N ARG A 189 0.31 8.32 -4.21
CA ARG A 189 1.03 9.56 -3.92
C ARG A 189 0.26 10.41 -2.92
N LEU A 190 1.00 11.06 -2.04
CA LEU A 190 0.49 12.07 -1.11
C LEU A 190 1.47 13.23 -1.06
N SER A 191 1.04 14.41 -1.48
CA SER A 191 1.77 15.66 -1.26
C SER A 191 1.22 16.40 -0.05
N PHE A 192 2.10 16.88 0.82
CA PHE A 192 1.70 17.65 2.00
C PHE A 192 2.82 18.58 2.47
N GLN A 193 2.46 19.57 3.27
CA GLN A 193 3.42 20.40 4.00
C GLN A 193 3.45 19.87 5.46
N PRO A 194 4.64 19.57 6.02
CA PRO A 194 4.78 19.20 7.41
C PRO A 194 4.56 20.42 8.30
#